data_AF-C7CF99-F1
#
_entry.id   AF-C7CF99-F1
#
_cell.length_a   1.000
_cell.length_b   1.000
_cell.length_c   1.000
_cell.angle_alpha   90.00
_cell.angle_beta   90.00
_cell.angle_gamma   90.00
#
_symmetry.space_group_name_H-M   'P 1'
#
loop_
_entity.id
_entity.type
_entity.pdbx_description
1 polymer ?
#
loop_
_entity_poly.entity_id
_entity_poly.type
_entity_poly.pdbx_seq_one_letter_code
_entity_poly.pdbx_strand_id
1 'polypeptide(L)'
;MHDDPEPATSRRGMAFTDAVFDGTVTLEGITARRIDTPAMLREAFVARDAVPISVAPFEEVLEAASWSVLVDARLRKRAIPERQRGLAPLTLGLGPNFVAGETVDLAIETAWGEHLGEIIRLGATLPFGGEPRSLGGAGRARFVYAPVAGRFETTARIGNRVESREVVATIGTAALTAPLSGVIRGLTRRGVSVGVAAKVIEVDPRGDPSSAFGLGERPRRIAEGVCRALAENLTGTSMVSGGA
;
A
#
# COMPACT_ATOMS: atom_id res chain seq x y z
N MET A 1 -0.27 6.28 -9.97
CA MET A 1 0.02 6.00 -8.55
C MET A 1 1.16 6.91 -8.10
N HIS A 2 1.21 7.24 -6.82
CA HIS A 2 2.30 8.00 -6.20
C HIS A 2 2.81 7.22 -4.99
N ASP A 3 4.12 7.19 -4.78
CA ASP A 3 4.78 6.54 -3.64
C ASP A 3 6.02 7.34 -3.24
N ASP A 4 6.60 7.02 -2.08
CA ASP A 4 7.88 7.62 -1.66
C ASP A 4 9.03 7.16 -2.59
N PRO A 5 10.16 7.89 -2.68
CA PRO A 5 11.32 7.48 -3.49
C PRO A 5 12.05 6.23 -2.98
N GLU A 6 11.99 5.96 -1.66
CA GLU A 6 12.56 4.78 -1.00
C GLU A 6 11.49 4.09 -0.12
N PRO A 7 10.44 3.49 -0.71
CA PRO A 7 9.34 2.94 0.08
C PRO A 7 9.79 1.70 0.86
N ALA A 8 9.59 1.72 2.18
CA ALA A 8 9.97 0.62 3.09
C ALA A 8 8.89 -0.49 3.19
N THR A 9 8.10 -0.69 2.14
CA THR A 9 7.05 -1.71 2.12
C THR A 9 7.65 -3.10 2.19
N SER A 10 7.24 -3.89 3.18
CA SER A 10 7.73 -5.27 3.35
C SER A 10 6.94 -6.31 2.52
N ARG A 11 5.70 -6.02 2.12
CA ARG A 11 4.87 -6.92 1.30
C ARG A 11 5.15 -6.74 -0.21
N ARG A 12 6.42 -6.88 -0.58
CA ARG A 12 6.92 -6.80 -1.97
C ARG A 12 6.52 -8.02 -2.80
N GLY A 13 6.55 -7.92 -4.13
CA GLY A 13 6.06 -8.97 -5.03
C GLY A 13 4.53 -9.16 -5.06
N MET A 14 3.77 -8.33 -4.33
CA MET A 14 2.28 -8.27 -4.36
C MET A 14 1.76 -6.83 -4.45
N ALA A 15 2.65 -5.88 -4.67
CA ALA A 15 2.35 -4.48 -4.85
C ALA A 15 3.33 -3.92 -5.88
N PHE A 16 2.93 -2.90 -6.62
CA PHE A 16 3.78 -2.33 -7.65
C PHE A 16 5.01 -1.56 -7.13
N THR A 17 5.20 -1.49 -5.80
CA THR A 17 6.30 -0.77 -5.14
C THR A 17 7.69 -1.19 -5.65
N ASP A 18 7.87 -2.43 -6.11
CA ASP A 18 9.16 -2.86 -6.68
C ASP A 18 9.54 -2.08 -7.95
N ALA A 19 8.58 -1.58 -8.73
CA ALA A 19 8.86 -0.73 -9.89
C ALA A 19 9.50 0.62 -9.52
N VAL A 20 9.33 1.11 -8.28
CA VAL A 20 10.08 2.29 -7.80
C VAL A 20 11.58 2.05 -7.91
N PHE A 21 12.04 0.82 -7.73
CA PHE A 21 13.46 0.49 -7.76
C PHE A 21 13.90 -0.14 -9.08
N ASP A 22 13.07 -1.00 -9.66
CA ASP A 22 13.39 -1.79 -10.85
C ASP A 22 12.94 -1.11 -12.16
N GLY A 23 12.29 0.05 -12.07
CA GLY A 23 11.76 0.81 -13.20
C GLY A 23 10.43 0.27 -13.73
N THR A 24 10.23 -1.05 -13.73
CA THR A 24 8.95 -1.67 -14.11
C THR A 24 8.69 -2.95 -13.32
N VAL A 25 7.42 -3.31 -13.14
CA VAL A 25 7.01 -4.60 -12.58
C VAL A 25 5.67 -5.02 -13.17
N THR A 26 5.47 -6.32 -13.37
CA THR A 26 4.18 -6.88 -13.81
C THR A 26 3.62 -7.76 -12.70
N LEU A 27 2.40 -7.48 -12.26
CA LEU A 27 1.66 -8.28 -11.29
C LEU A 27 0.31 -8.64 -11.88
N GLU A 28 -0.01 -9.94 -11.90
CA GLU A 28 -1.28 -10.47 -12.44
C GLU A 28 -1.63 -9.91 -13.84
N GLY A 29 -0.62 -9.78 -14.70
CA GLY A 29 -0.76 -9.26 -16.07
C GLY A 29 -0.83 -7.74 -16.21
N ILE A 30 -0.87 -7.00 -15.09
CA ILE A 30 -0.85 -5.53 -15.08
C ILE A 30 0.59 -5.06 -14.91
N THR A 31 1.08 -4.30 -15.89
CA THR A 31 2.41 -3.68 -15.83
C THR A 31 2.31 -2.30 -15.18
N ALA A 32 3.21 -2.01 -14.26
CA ALA A 32 3.44 -0.68 -13.73
C ALA A 32 4.85 -0.21 -14.06
N ARG A 33 5.01 1.10 -14.26
CA ARG A 33 6.26 1.73 -14.70
C ARG A 33 6.54 2.98 -13.88
N ARG A 34 7.77 3.11 -13.38
CA ARG A 34 8.24 4.32 -12.70
C ARG A 34 8.32 5.48 -13.69
N ILE A 35 7.89 6.64 -13.23
CA ILE A 35 8.06 7.92 -13.90
C ILE A 35 8.68 8.91 -12.91
N ASP A 36 9.67 9.66 -13.37
CA ASP A 36 10.41 10.59 -12.52
C ASP A 36 10.00 12.05 -12.71
N THR A 37 9.19 12.35 -13.73
CA THR A 37 8.79 13.73 -14.04
C THR A 37 7.30 13.85 -14.38
N PRO A 38 6.69 15.02 -14.11
CA PRO A 38 5.34 15.35 -14.60
C PRO A 38 5.15 15.22 -16.12
N ALA A 39 6.21 15.47 -16.91
CA ALA A 39 6.15 15.33 -18.36
C ALA A 39 5.90 13.88 -18.79
N MET A 40 6.61 12.92 -18.16
CA MET A 40 6.42 11.49 -18.39
C MET A 40 5.03 11.00 -17.97
N LEU A 41 4.38 11.64 -16.98
CA LEU A 41 3.01 11.31 -16.59
C LEU A 41 2.03 11.55 -17.73
N ARG A 42 2.18 12.68 -18.44
CA ARG A 42 1.33 13.02 -19.59
C ARG A 42 1.50 12.00 -20.71
N GLU A 43 2.74 11.62 -21.03
CA GLU A 43 3.03 10.58 -22.02
C GLU A 43 2.42 9.22 -21.64
N ALA A 44 2.51 8.83 -20.36
CA ALA A 44 1.93 7.60 -19.86
C ALA A 44 0.40 7.57 -20.01
N PHE A 45 -0.29 8.70 -19.82
CA PHE A 45 -1.75 8.78 -20.03
C PHE A 45 -2.18 8.69 -21.49
N VAL A 46 -1.32 9.08 -22.43
CA VAL A 46 -1.55 8.89 -23.87
C VAL A 46 -1.31 7.43 -24.24
N ALA A 47 -0.20 6.83 -23.80
CA ALA A 47 0.19 5.47 -24.16
C ALA A 47 -0.73 4.40 -23.58
N ARG A 48 -1.12 4.55 -22.30
CA ARG A 48 -2.00 3.60 -21.57
C ARG A 48 -1.54 2.13 -21.62
N ASP A 49 -0.23 1.90 -21.73
CA ASP A 49 0.40 0.57 -21.79
C ASP A 49 0.79 0.04 -20.39
N ALA A 50 0.89 0.93 -19.40
CA ALA A 50 1.25 0.60 -18.03
C ALA A 50 0.62 1.58 -17.02
N VAL A 51 0.54 1.15 -15.76
CA VAL A 51 0.18 2.02 -14.63
C VAL A 51 1.40 2.88 -14.26
N PRO A 52 1.35 4.22 -14.39
CA PRO A 52 2.46 5.08 -13.99
C PRO A 52 2.58 5.13 -12.47
N ILE A 53 3.80 5.03 -11.95
CA ILE A 53 4.16 5.23 -10.55
C ILE A 53 5.12 6.40 -10.47
N SER A 54 4.66 7.51 -9.90
CA SER A 54 5.51 8.67 -9.67
C SER A 54 6.10 8.64 -8.27
N VAL A 55 7.35 9.11 -8.19
CA VAL A 55 8.03 9.44 -6.93
C VAL A 55 8.42 10.92 -6.88
N ALA A 56 7.90 11.72 -7.83
CA ALA A 56 8.01 13.18 -7.79
C ALA A 56 7.16 13.74 -6.64
N PRO A 57 7.42 14.96 -6.16
CA PRO A 57 6.61 15.58 -5.10
C PRO A 57 5.11 15.50 -5.41
N PHE A 58 4.32 15.18 -4.39
CA PHE A 58 2.89 14.89 -4.56
C PHE A 58 2.13 16.06 -5.18
N GLU A 59 2.47 17.28 -4.80
CA GLU A 59 1.90 18.53 -5.31
C GLU A 59 2.15 18.69 -6.82
N GLU A 60 3.38 18.38 -7.28
CA GLU A 60 3.71 18.43 -8.72
C GLU A 60 2.91 17.38 -9.50
N VAL A 61 2.71 16.18 -8.94
CA VAL A 61 1.88 15.14 -9.55
C VAL A 61 0.42 15.57 -9.60
N LEU A 62 -0.07 16.22 -8.54
CA LEU A 62 -1.44 16.71 -8.48
C LEU A 62 -1.70 17.79 -9.54
N GLU A 63 -0.75 18.71 -9.73
CA GLU A 63 -0.83 19.80 -10.73
C GLU A 63 -0.60 19.33 -12.17
N ALA A 64 0.08 18.20 -12.37
CA ALA A 64 0.45 17.70 -13.70
C ALA A 64 -0.74 17.26 -14.58
N ALA A 65 -1.91 17.03 -13.99
CA ALA A 65 -3.10 16.56 -14.70
C ALA A 65 -4.39 16.93 -13.97
N SER A 66 -5.51 16.92 -14.69
CA SER A 66 -6.83 17.01 -14.07
C SER A 66 -7.29 15.63 -13.60
N TRP A 67 -7.31 15.43 -12.30
CA TRP A 67 -7.72 14.17 -11.67
C TRP A 67 -9.24 14.14 -11.46
N SER A 68 -9.93 13.13 -12.01
CA SER A 68 -11.35 12.91 -11.73
C SER A 68 -11.57 12.33 -10.32
N VAL A 69 -10.58 11.57 -9.83
CA VAL A 69 -10.63 10.90 -8.53
C VAL A 69 -9.26 10.94 -7.86
N LEU A 70 -9.26 11.20 -6.56
CA LEU A 70 -8.11 11.00 -5.69
C LEU A 70 -8.42 9.90 -4.67
N VAL A 71 -7.58 8.86 -4.58
CA VAL A 71 -7.70 7.80 -3.57
C VAL A 71 -6.50 7.85 -2.65
N ASP A 72 -6.71 8.22 -1.39
CA ASP A 72 -5.66 8.14 -0.37
C ASP A 72 -5.57 6.71 0.19
N ALA A 73 -4.62 5.96 -0.36
CA ALA A 73 -4.32 4.59 0.03
C ALA A 73 -3.08 4.48 0.92
N ARG A 74 -2.60 5.58 1.53
CA ARG A 74 -1.40 5.58 2.38
C ARG A 74 -1.60 4.84 3.70
N LEU A 75 -2.86 4.62 4.10
CA LEU A 75 -3.26 3.86 5.30
C LEU A 75 -2.47 4.30 6.54
N ARG A 76 -2.43 5.61 6.83
CA ARG A 76 -1.65 6.20 7.94
C ARG A 76 -2.24 5.80 9.30
N LYS A 77 -1.90 4.59 9.76
CA LYS A 77 -2.52 3.89 10.91
C LYS A 77 -2.60 4.69 12.21
N ARG A 78 -1.62 5.56 12.47
CA ARG A 78 -1.47 6.26 13.76
C ARG A 78 -1.61 7.77 13.64
N ALA A 79 -1.82 8.28 12.44
CA ALA A 79 -1.99 9.71 12.19
C ALA A 79 -3.46 10.02 11.93
N ILE A 80 -3.86 11.25 12.23
CA ILE A 80 -5.06 11.84 11.66
C ILE A 80 -4.70 12.21 10.22
N PRO A 81 -5.39 11.65 9.21
CA PRO A 81 -5.10 11.97 7.82
C PRO A 81 -5.35 13.45 7.55
N GLU A 82 -4.48 14.08 6.76
CA GLU A 82 -4.78 15.41 6.24
C GLU A 82 -6.03 15.39 5.34
N ARG A 83 -6.74 16.52 5.30
CA ARG A 83 -7.91 16.68 4.45
C ARG A 83 -7.51 16.56 2.98
N GLN A 84 -8.11 15.60 2.28
CA GLN A 84 -7.99 15.41 0.83
C GLN A 84 -9.18 16.02 0.07
N ARG A 85 -10.31 16.20 0.75
CA ARG A 85 -11.54 16.71 0.15
C ARG A 85 -11.33 18.04 -0.57
N GLY A 86 -11.61 18.05 -1.88
CA GLY A 86 -11.41 19.21 -2.76
C GLY A 86 -10.19 19.12 -3.67
N LEU A 87 -9.29 18.14 -3.49
CA LEU A 87 -8.14 17.93 -4.38
C LEU A 87 -8.54 17.28 -5.73
N ALA A 88 -9.72 16.66 -5.81
CA ALA A 88 -10.34 16.14 -7.01
C ALA A 88 -11.87 16.17 -6.86
N PRO A 89 -12.67 16.06 -7.96
CA PRO A 89 -14.13 16.00 -7.88
C PRO A 89 -14.68 14.90 -6.98
N LEU A 90 -13.98 13.77 -6.89
CA LEU A 90 -14.25 12.70 -5.92
C LEU A 90 -12.98 12.34 -5.16
N THR A 91 -13.04 12.38 -3.84
CA THR A 91 -11.95 11.94 -2.97
C THR A 91 -12.36 10.75 -2.11
N LEU A 92 -11.54 9.69 -2.14
CA LEU A 92 -11.74 8.47 -1.36
C LEU A 92 -10.61 8.33 -0.33
N GLY A 93 -10.97 8.14 0.93
CA GLY A 93 -10.02 7.80 1.99
C GLY A 93 -10.09 6.33 2.33
N LEU A 94 -8.97 5.61 2.26
CA LEU A 94 -8.93 4.24 2.79
C LEU A 94 -8.55 4.35 4.27
N GLY A 95 -9.48 3.95 5.15
CA GLY A 95 -9.30 4.02 6.60
C GLY A 95 -7.96 3.45 7.06
N PRO A 96 -7.48 3.78 8.27
CA PRO A 96 -8.29 4.27 9.37
C PRO A 96 -8.35 5.81 9.42
N ASN A 97 -9.19 6.32 10.33
CA ASN A 97 -9.24 7.71 10.78
C ASN A 97 -9.75 8.74 9.75
N PHE A 98 -10.13 8.33 8.54
CA PHE A 98 -10.85 9.22 7.62
C PHE A 98 -12.29 9.42 8.09
N VAL A 99 -12.78 10.64 7.90
CA VAL A 99 -14.17 11.07 8.12
C VAL A 99 -14.78 11.51 6.80
N ALA A 100 -15.75 10.75 6.30
CA ALA A 100 -16.51 11.05 5.09
C ALA A 100 -17.40 12.28 5.31
N GLY A 101 -17.37 13.21 4.35
CA GLY A 101 -17.98 14.54 4.43
C GLY A 101 -17.06 15.63 4.98
N GLU A 102 -15.97 15.27 5.68
CA GLU A 102 -15.04 16.22 6.29
C GLU A 102 -13.65 16.17 5.65
N THR A 103 -12.97 15.03 5.81
CA THR A 103 -11.58 14.83 5.33
C THR A 103 -11.52 14.31 3.89
N VAL A 104 -12.54 13.56 3.47
CA VAL A 104 -12.73 12.96 2.14
C VAL A 104 -14.23 12.97 1.81
N ASP A 105 -14.59 12.79 0.54
CA ASP A 105 -16.01 12.70 0.15
C ASP A 105 -16.62 11.37 0.59
N LEU A 106 -15.92 10.26 0.33
CA LEU A 106 -16.28 8.93 0.82
C LEU A 106 -15.08 8.28 1.49
N ALA A 107 -15.32 7.38 2.43
CA ALA A 107 -14.27 6.57 3.02
C ALA A 107 -14.57 5.07 2.83
N ILE A 108 -13.53 4.25 2.75
CA ILE A 108 -13.64 2.79 2.68
C ILE A 108 -13.13 2.21 4.00
N GLU A 109 -13.95 1.40 4.67
CA GLU A 109 -13.55 0.73 5.90
C GLU A 109 -12.46 -0.32 5.63
N THR A 110 -11.40 -0.30 6.43
CA THR A 110 -10.24 -1.21 6.28
C THR A 110 -9.97 -2.05 7.52
N ALA A 111 -10.71 -1.86 8.61
CA ALA A 111 -10.70 -2.72 9.79
C ALA A 111 -11.23 -4.11 9.42
N TRP A 112 -10.65 -5.13 10.06
CA TRP A 112 -11.18 -6.48 9.93
C TRP A 112 -12.57 -6.56 10.57
N GLY A 113 -13.48 -7.26 9.93
CA GLY A 113 -14.84 -7.46 10.44
C GLY A 113 -15.85 -7.55 9.30
N GLU A 114 -17.12 -7.49 9.68
CA GLU A 114 -18.27 -7.50 8.78
C GLU A 114 -18.17 -6.36 7.74
N HIS A 115 -17.90 -5.16 8.22
CA HIS A 115 -17.85 -3.91 7.44
C HIS A 115 -16.59 -3.73 6.55
N LEU A 116 -15.67 -4.69 6.50
CA LEU A 116 -14.45 -4.56 5.71
C LEU A 116 -14.76 -4.30 4.21
N GLY A 117 -14.27 -3.17 3.68
CA GLY A 117 -14.53 -2.73 2.30
C GLY A 117 -15.87 -2.03 2.10
N GLU A 118 -16.61 -1.74 3.16
CA GLU A 118 -17.85 -0.96 3.10
C GLU A 118 -17.56 0.51 2.75
N ILE A 119 -18.49 1.13 2.01
CA ILE A 119 -18.43 2.55 1.64
C ILE A 119 -19.11 3.34 2.75
N ILE A 120 -18.33 4.11 3.49
CA ILE A 120 -18.81 5.08 4.47
C ILE A 120 -19.10 6.39 3.75
N ARG A 121 -20.37 6.78 3.71
CA ARG A 121 -20.86 8.00 3.04
C ARG A 121 -20.92 9.21 3.98
N LEU A 122 -21.02 8.97 5.28
CA LEU A 122 -21.02 9.99 6.32
C LEU A 122 -20.43 9.40 7.60
N GLY A 123 -19.56 10.16 8.26
CA GLY A 123 -18.92 9.74 9.51
C GLY A 123 -17.56 9.05 9.31
N ALA A 124 -17.03 8.49 10.39
CA ALA A 124 -15.64 8.03 10.46
C ALA A 124 -15.47 6.55 10.15
N THR A 125 -14.38 6.20 9.48
CA THR A 125 -13.80 4.84 9.53
C THR A 125 -13.34 4.50 10.94
N LEU A 126 -13.31 3.22 11.28
CA LEU A 126 -12.81 2.76 12.57
C LEU A 126 -11.34 3.17 12.77
N PRO A 127 -10.95 3.51 14.01
CA PRO A 127 -9.56 3.76 14.33
C PRO A 127 -8.72 2.49 14.18
N PHE A 128 -7.40 2.66 14.07
CA PHE A 128 -6.50 1.51 13.98
C PHE A 128 -6.55 0.66 15.25
N GLY A 129 -7.09 -0.55 15.15
CA GLY A 129 -7.22 -1.49 16.27
C GLY A 129 -5.92 -2.11 16.80
N GLY A 130 -4.74 -1.73 16.29
CA GLY A 130 -3.44 -2.12 16.85
C GLY A 130 -2.95 -3.53 16.47
N GLU A 131 -3.83 -4.53 16.50
CA GLU A 131 -3.43 -5.94 16.43
C GLU A 131 -3.55 -6.55 15.02
N PRO A 132 -2.50 -7.22 14.52
CA PRO A 132 -2.58 -7.95 13.26
C PRO A 132 -3.36 -9.27 13.42
N ARG A 133 -4.18 -9.62 12.43
CA ARG A 133 -4.84 -10.94 12.35
C ARG A 133 -3.82 -12.07 12.51
N SER A 134 -4.11 -13.05 13.34
CA SER A 134 -3.22 -14.20 13.58
C SER A 134 -3.10 -15.09 12.33
N LEU A 135 -1.88 -15.60 12.07
CA LEU A 135 -1.60 -16.62 11.06
C LEU A 135 -0.97 -17.81 11.77
N GLY A 136 -1.57 -19.00 11.66
CA GLY A 136 -1.08 -20.21 12.33
C GLY A 136 -0.86 -20.03 13.84
N GLY A 137 -1.75 -19.28 14.51
CA GLY A 137 -1.62 -18.96 15.94
C GLY A 137 -0.72 -17.77 16.27
N ALA A 138 0.09 -17.26 15.33
CA ALA A 138 0.97 -16.12 15.56
C ALA A 138 0.35 -14.78 15.11
N GLY A 139 0.06 -13.92 16.09
CA GLY A 139 -0.31 -12.50 15.89
C GLY A 139 0.91 -11.62 15.66
N ARG A 140 1.13 -10.62 16.53
CA ARG A 140 2.25 -9.66 16.43
C ARG A 140 3.64 -10.30 16.50
N ALA A 141 3.77 -11.45 17.15
CA ALA A 141 5.03 -12.18 17.34
C ALA A 141 5.70 -12.59 16.01
N ARG A 142 4.97 -12.59 14.89
CA ARG A 142 5.50 -13.00 13.58
C ARG A 142 6.27 -11.90 12.84
N PHE A 143 6.29 -10.68 13.38
CA PHE A 143 6.92 -9.52 12.76
C PHE A 143 8.23 -9.17 13.47
N VAL A 144 9.23 -8.74 12.69
CA VAL A 144 10.44 -8.09 13.21
C VAL A 144 10.36 -6.60 12.90
N TYR A 145 10.67 -5.80 13.91
CA TYR A 145 10.73 -4.35 13.82
C TYR A 145 12.19 -3.90 13.92
N ALA A 146 12.55 -2.88 13.15
CA ALA A 146 13.90 -2.32 13.15
C ALA A 146 14.26 -1.77 14.55
N PRO A 147 15.29 -2.30 15.22
CA PRO A 147 15.68 -1.81 16.55
C PRO A 147 16.41 -0.47 16.48
N VAL A 148 17.02 -0.18 15.33
CA VAL A 148 17.76 1.05 15.04
C VAL A 148 17.37 1.54 13.64
N ALA A 149 17.55 2.83 13.38
CA ALA A 149 17.44 3.36 12.02
C ALA A 149 18.72 3.05 11.22
N GLY A 150 18.58 2.89 9.90
CA GLY A 150 19.73 2.68 9.01
C GLY A 150 19.35 1.98 7.71
N ARG A 151 20.35 1.58 6.93
CA ARG A 151 20.13 0.79 5.71
C ARG A 151 19.82 -0.66 6.06
N PHE A 152 18.73 -1.16 5.50
CA PHE A 152 18.29 -2.55 5.68
C PHE A 152 19.01 -3.47 4.68
N GLU A 153 19.81 -4.40 5.17
CA GLU A 153 20.58 -5.34 4.34
C GLU A 153 20.09 -6.77 4.54
N THR A 154 19.91 -7.52 3.46
CA THR A 154 19.48 -8.92 3.49
C THR A 154 19.90 -9.65 2.22
N THR A 155 20.19 -10.94 2.35
CA THR A 155 20.33 -11.89 1.23
C THR A 155 19.11 -12.79 1.06
N ALA A 156 18.19 -12.75 2.03
CA ALA A 156 16.97 -13.55 2.02
C ALA A 156 15.96 -13.01 1.00
N ARG A 157 14.99 -13.86 0.66
CA ARG A 157 13.91 -13.56 -0.28
C ARG A 157 12.56 -13.93 0.31
N ILE A 158 11.52 -13.21 -0.11
CA ILE A 158 10.13 -13.62 0.15
C ILE A 158 9.93 -15.02 -0.43
N GLY A 159 9.30 -15.89 0.35
CA GLY A 159 9.13 -17.31 0.03
C GLY A 159 10.24 -18.23 0.56
N ASN A 160 11.37 -17.71 1.05
CA ASN A 160 12.37 -18.54 1.72
C ASN A 160 11.84 -19.11 3.04
N ARG A 161 12.21 -20.36 3.32
CA ARG A 161 12.03 -20.97 4.64
C ARG A 161 13.11 -20.47 5.58
N VAL A 162 12.76 -20.27 6.84
CA VAL A 162 13.69 -19.86 7.91
C VAL A 162 13.39 -20.61 9.18
N GLU A 163 14.42 -20.85 9.98
CA GLU A 163 14.29 -21.36 11.35
C GLU A 163 14.27 -20.23 12.38
N SER A 164 13.63 -20.48 13.52
CA SER A 164 13.64 -19.54 14.64
C SER A 164 15.08 -19.17 15.03
N ARG A 165 15.31 -17.87 15.24
CA ARG A 165 16.62 -17.24 15.53
C ARG A 165 17.62 -17.23 14.36
N GLU A 166 17.27 -17.75 13.19
CA GLU A 166 18.10 -17.59 11.99
C GLU A 166 18.24 -16.10 11.64
N VAL A 167 19.44 -15.64 11.31
CA VAL A 167 19.68 -14.25 10.88
C VAL A 167 19.12 -14.04 9.48
N VAL A 168 18.16 -13.14 9.35
CA VAL A 168 17.49 -12.84 8.07
C VAL A 168 18.03 -11.55 7.44
N ALA A 169 18.37 -10.56 8.27
CA ALA A 169 18.78 -9.25 7.82
C ALA A 169 19.71 -8.57 8.83
N THR A 170 20.30 -7.45 8.44
CA THR A 170 21.07 -6.56 9.31
C THR A 170 20.70 -5.09 9.08
N ILE A 171 20.90 -4.26 10.11
CA ILE A 171 20.91 -2.80 10.01
C ILE A 171 22.17 -2.32 10.72
N GLY A 172 23.19 -1.94 9.96
CA GLY A 172 24.53 -1.71 10.52
C GLY A 172 25.07 -2.99 11.17
N THR A 173 25.41 -2.93 12.46
CA THR A 173 25.87 -4.09 13.24
C THR A 173 24.74 -4.88 13.90
N ALA A 174 23.49 -4.39 13.85
CA ALA A 174 22.36 -5.07 14.46
C ALA A 174 21.88 -6.22 13.56
N ALA A 175 21.93 -7.45 14.05
CA ALA A 175 21.35 -8.62 13.40
C ALA A 175 19.85 -8.73 13.69
N LEU A 176 19.06 -9.00 12.65
CA LEU A 176 17.62 -9.20 12.75
C LEU A 176 17.33 -10.67 12.46
N THR A 177 16.85 -11.38 13.47
CA THR A 177 16.59 -12.81 13.40
C THR A 177 15.11 -13.12 13.17
N ALA A 178 14.81 -14.24 12.51
CA ALA A 178 13.47 -14.77 12.39
C ALA A 178 12.87 -15.02 13.81
N PRO A 179 11.67 -14.49 14.11
CA PRO A 179 11.09 -14.62 15.44
C PRO A 179 10.47 -16.00 15.70
N LEU A 180 10.27 -16.79 14.63
CA LEU A 180 9.72 -18.14 14.62
C LEU A 180 10.13 -18.86 13.34
N SER A 181 10.06 -20.19 13.31
CA SER A 181 10.27 -20.98 12.09
C SER A 181 9.08 -20.87 11.15
N GLY A 182 9.31 -20.85 9.84
CA GLY A 182 8.25 -20.71 8.85
C GLY A 182 8.76 -20.25 7.50
N VAL A 183 7.95 -19.41 6.82
CA VAL A 183 8.32 -18.80 5.53
C VAL A 183 8.34 -17.29 5.64
N ILE A 184 9.35 -16.63 5.07
CA ILE A 184 9.37 -15.18 4.93
C ILE A 184 8.22 -14.74 4.01
N ARG A 185 7.22 -14.09 4.61
CA ARG A 185 6.01 -13.59 3.97
C ARG A 185 6.10 -12.11 3.62
N GLY A 186 6.91 -11.35 4.36
CA GLY A 186 7.19 -9.95 4.10
C GLY A 186 8.66 -9.65 4.39
N LEU A 187 9.30 -8.91 3.50
CA LEU A 187 10.70 -8.53 3.61
C LEU A 187 10.93 -7.19 2.93
N THR A 188 11.44 -6.23 3.69
CA THR A 188 11.85 -4.91 3.16
C THR A 188 12.93 -5.10 2.09
N ARG A 189 12.99 -4.16 1.14
CA ARG A 189 13.99 -4.24 0.08
C ARG A 189 15.38 -3.96 0.62
N ARG A 190 16.37 -4.74 0.15
CA ARG A 190 17.78 -4.50 0.43
C ARG A 190 18.19 -3.10 0.01
N GLY A 191 18.95 -2.41 0.87
CA GLY A 191 19.50 -1.09 0.64
C GLY A 191 18.58 0.07 1.04
N VAL A 192 17.30 -0.18 1.32
CA VAL A 192 16.34 0.88 1.71
C VAL A 192 16.62 1.38 3.13
N SER A 193 16.53 2.68 3.32
CA SER A 193 16.61 3.33 4.62
C SER A 193 15.34 3.06 5.43
N VAL A 194 15.49 2.58 6.66
CA VAL A 194 14.37 2.32 7.58
C VAL A 194 14.54 3.09 8.88
N GLY A 195 13.43 3.56 9.45
CA GLY A 195 13.39 4.19 10.76
C GLY A 195 13.29 3.18 11.90
N VAL A 196 13.54 3.63 13.13
CA VAL A 196 13.29 2.83 14.35
C VAL A 196 11.83 2.38 14.39
N ALA A 197 11.60 1.14 14.82
CA ALA A 197 10.28 0.50 14.88
C ALA A 197 9.57 0.34 13.51
N ALA A 198 10.27 0.54 12.39
CA ALA A 198 9.76 0.15 11.08
C ALA A 198 9.56 -1.37 11.03
N LYS A 199 8.43 -1.82 10.48
CA LYS A 199 8.13 -3.25 10.31
C LYS A 199 8.86 -3.78 9.08
N VAL A 200 9.89 -4.59 9.28
CA VAL A 200 10.83 -4.94 8.21
C VAL A 200 10.78 -6.39 7.73
N ILE A 201 10.39 -7.32 8.60
CA ILE A 201 10.25 -8.76 8.29
C ILE A 201 8.90 -9.27 8.83
N GLU A 202 8.26 -10.16 8.08
CA GLU A 202 7.11 -10.96 8.50
C GLU A 202 7.38 -12.43 8.16
N VAL A 203 7.21 -13.33 9.12
CA VAL A 203 7.31 -14.79 8.93
C VAL A 203 5.93 -15.43 9.09
N ASP A 204 5.54 -16.33 8.20
CA ASP A 204 4.30 -17.10 8.28
C ASP A 204 4.60 -18.50 8.86
N PRO A 205 4.14 -18.81 10.09
CA PRO A 205 4.44 -20.09 10.75
C PRO A 205 3.77 -21.29 10.06
N ARG A 206 2.79 -21.07 9.17
CA ARG A 206 2.14 -22.15 8.42
C ARG A 206 3.10 -22.83 7.43
N GLY A 207 4.19 -22.16 7.07
CA GLY A 207 5.29 -22.77 6.32
C GLY A 207 4.99 -23.07 4.84
N ASP A 208 3.94 -22.50 4.26
CA ASP A 208 3.60 -22.63 2.85
C ASP A 208 4.16 -21.44 2.03
N PRO A 209 5.14 -21.68 1.13
CA PRO A 209 5.70 -20.63 0.29
C PRO A 209 4.70 -19.95 -0.66
N SER A 210 3.68 -20.68 -1.12
CA SER A 210 2.69 -20.11 -2.05
C SER A 210 1.87 -19.00 -1.39
N SER A 211 1.58 -19.15 -0.10
CA SER A 211 0.91 -18.15 0.73
C SER A 211 1.68 -16.83 0.84
N ALA A 212 2.99 -16.79 0.54
CA ALA A 212 3.78 -15.56 0.60
C ALA A 212 3.40 -14.55 -0.49
N PHE A 213 2.80 -15.02 -1.59
CA PHE A 213 2.45 -14.27 -2.80
C PHE A 213 0.92 -14.14 -2.98
N GLY A 214 0.51 -13.40 -4.02
CA GLY A 214 -0.89 -13.18 -4.39
C GLY A 214 -1.63 -12.12 -3.56
N LEU A 215 -2.84 -11.80 -4.02
CA LEU A 215 -3.70 -10.81 -3.37
C LEU A 215 -4.47 -11.42 -2.17
N GLY A 216 -4.21 -10.90 -0.97
CA GLY A 216 -4.92 -11.35 0.23
C GLY A 216 -6.39 -10.90 0.28
N GLU A 217 -7.17 -11.56 1.15
CA GLU A 217 -8.60 -11.25 1.36
C GLU A 217 -8.85 -9.77 1.69
N ARG A 218 -8.07 -9.19 2.62
CA ARG A 218 -8.26 -7.79 3.05
C ARG A 218 -8.03 -6.77 1.94
N PRO A 219 -6.87 -6.73 1.26
CA PRO A 219 -6.68 -5.78 0.17
C PRO A 219 -7.69 -6.00 -0.97
N ARG A 220 -8.10 -7.25 -1.24
CA ARG A 220 -9.16 -7.54 -2.23
C ARG A 220 -10.50 -6.90 -1.85
N ARG A 221 -11.01 -7.13 -0.62
CA ARG A 221 -12.28 -6.54 -0.16
C ARG A 221 -12.24 -5.01 -0.15
N ILE A 222 -11.10 -4.41 0.21
CA ILE A 222 -10.90 -2.95 0.16
C ILE A 222 -10.97 -2.47 -1.30
N ALA A 223 -10.27 -3.14 -2.22
CA ALA A 223 -10.30 -2.79 -3.64
C ALA A 223 -11.71 -2.92 -4.24
N GLU A 224 -12.47 -3.96 -3.87
CA GLU A 224 -13.88 -4.10 -4.26
C GLU A 224 -14.73 -2.92 -3.78
N GLY A 225 -14.51 -2.45 -2.54
CA GLY A 225 -15.16 -1.25 -1.99
C GLY A 225 -14.84 0.01 -2.78
N VAL A 226 -13.57 0.21 -3.14
CA VAL A 226 -13.14 1.31 -4.02
C VAL A 226 -13.83 1.21 -5.38
N CYS A 227 -13.77 0.05 -6.04
CA CYS A 227 -14.40 -0.13 -7.35
C CYS A 227 -15.90 0.17 -7.33
N ARG A 228 -16.64 -0.24 -6.29
CA ARG A 228 -18.05 0.12 -6.11
C ARG A 228 -18.25 1.62 -5.96
N ALA A 229 -17.46 2.28 -5.12
CA ALA A 229 -17.54 3.73 -4.94
C ALA A 229 -17.27 4.49 -6.26
N LEU A 230 -16.28 4.03 -7.04
CA LEU A 230 -16.01 4.60 -8.36
C LEU A 230 -17.18 4.39 -9.33
N ALA A 231 -17.72 3.19 -9.40
CA ALA A 231 -18.82 2.86 -10.30
C ALA A 231 -20.08 3.70 -10.01
N GLU A 232 -20.41 3.92 -8.74
CA GLU A 232 -21.57 4.72 -8.33
C GLU A 232 -21.45 6.21 -8.64
N ASN A 233 -20.23 6.75 -8.67
CA ASN A 233 -20.00 8.20 -8.72
C ASN A 233 -19.44 8.70 -10.07
N LEU A 234 -18.85 7.83 -10.88
CA LEU A 234 -18.30 8.19 -12.20
C LEU A 234 -19.27 7.89 -13.35
N THR A 235 -20.30 7.06 -13.13
CA THR A 235 -21.30 6.75 -14.16
C THR A 235 -22.33 7.86 -14.37
N GLY A 236 -22.34 8.90 -13.53
CA GLY A 236 -23.23 10.06 -13.64
C GLY A 236 -22.67 11.27 -14.43
N THR A 237 -21.42 11.24 -14.89
CA THR A 237 -20.77 12.41 -15.53
C THR A 237 -20.93 12.46 -17.06
N SER A 238 -21.72 11.57 -17.67
CA SER A 238 -22.12 11.67 -19.08
C SER A 238 -23.62 11.94 -19.19
N MET A 239 -24.02 13.20 -19.07
CA MET A 239 -25.24 13.80 -19.66
C MET A 239 -25.31 15.31 -19.33
N VAL A 240 -24.26 16.08 -19.62
CA VAL A 240 -24.40 17.53 -19.88
C VAL A 240 -23.39 17.95 -20.97
N SER A 241 -23.77 17.73 -22.22
CA SER A 241 -23.25 18.40 -23.42
C SER A 241 -24.26 18.15 -24.54
N GLY A 242 -24.88 19.11 -25.19
CA GLY A 242 -24.88 20.56 -25.05
C GLY A 242 -26.15 21.07 -25.74
N GLY A 243 -26.62 22.23 -25.28
CA GLY A 243 -27.55 23.02 -26.08
C GLY A 243 -26.80 23.64 -27.26
N ALA A 244 -27.36 23.43 -28.44
CA ALA A 244 -27.43 24.40 -29.53
C ALA A 244 -28.78 24.18 -30.22
#